data_AF-A0A7U3Q3J4-F1
#
_entry.id   AF-A0A7U3Q3J4-F1
#
_cell.length_a   1.000
_cell.length_b   1.000
_cell.length_c   1.000
_cell.angle_alpha   90.00
_cell.angle_beta   90.00
_cell.angle_gamma   90.00
#
_symmetry.space_group_name_H-M   'P 1'
#
loop_
_entity.id
_entity.type
_entity.pdbx_description
1 polymer ?
#
loop_
_entity_poly.entity_id
_entity_poly.type
_entity_poly.pdbx_seq_one_letter_code
_entity_poly.pdbx_strand_id
1 'polypeptide(L)' 'MEIEVTKVWLENERIFIQTTSGEIKSHPLNWFPNLNNAPKSALEKFTLSPFGIHWEDIDEDLSFEGFFHYTGPSIFEKR' A
#
# COMPACT_ATOMS: atom_id res chain seq x y z
N MET A 1 -10.74 8.66 12.28
CA MET A 1 -9.47 8.64 13.05
C MET A 1 -8.39 9.11 12.09
N GLU A 2 -7.51 9.99 12.52
CA GLU A 2 -6.36 10.42 11.71
C GLU A 2 -5.27 9.36 11.83
N ILE A 3 -4.84 8.79 10.71
CA ILE A 3 -3.77 7.77 10.66
C ILE A 3 -2.49 8.49 10.28
N GLU A 4 -1.61 8.66 11.26
CA GLU A 4 -0.29 9.24 11.03
C GLU A 4 0.74 8.15 10.80
N VAL A 5 1.38 8.15 9.62
CA VAL A 5 2.38 7.17 9.22
C VAL A 5 3.78 7.78 9.29
N THR A 6 4.69 7.07 9.96
CA THR A 6 6.11 7.48 10.09
C THR A 6 7.02 6.79 9.09
N LYS A 7 6.61 5.62 8.58
CA LYS A 7 7.44 4.82 7.68
C LYS A 7 6.59 4.01 6.71
N VAL A 8 7.04 3.95 5.46
CA VAL A 8 6.55 3.04 4.42
C VAL A 8 7.74 2.29 3.84
N TRP A 9 7.61 0.98 3.64
CA TRP A 9 8.63 0.18 2.98
C TRP A 9 8.02 -1.02 2.26
N LEU A 10 8.76 -1.56 1.29
CA LEU A 10 8.41 -2.78 0.59
C LEU A 10 9.36 -3.89 0.99
N GLU A 11 8.81 -5.07 1.31
CA GLU A 11 9.60 -6.25 1.64
C GLU A 11 8.75 -7.51 1.39
N ASN A 12 9.37 -8.61 0.95
CA ASN A 12 8.70 -9.91 0.79
C ASN A 12 7.36 -9.84 0.02
N GLU A 13 7.33 -9.08 -1.08
CA GLU A 13 6.14 -8.87 -1.92
C GLU A 13 4.95 -8.23 -1.20
N ARG A 14 5.24 -7.41 -0.17
CA ARG A 14 4.25 -6.66 0.59
C ARG A 14 4.67 -5.21 0.72
N ILE A 15 3.67 -4.33 0.86
CA ILE A 15 3.84 -2.95 1.31
C ILE A 15 3.49 -2.89 2.79
N PHE A 16 4.34 -2.23 3.56
CA PHE A 16 4.17 -2.01 4.98
C PHE A 16 4.02 -0.53 5.29
N ILE A 17 3.23 -0.23 6.32
CA ILE A 17 3.22 1.07 6.99
C ILE A 17 3.51 0.88 8.48
N GLN A 18 4.14 1.88 9.09
CA GLN A 18 4.25 2.01 10.54
C GLN A 18 3.64 3.34 10.98
N THR A 19 2.72 3.29 11.94
CA THR A 19 2.09 4.49 12.50
C THR A 19 2.98 5.18 13.54
N THR A 20 2.65 6.41 13.92
CA THR A 20 3.27 7.10 15.07
C THR A 20 3.05 6.38 16.39
N SER A 21 1.95 5.63 16.52
CA SER A 21 1.69 4.75 17.67
C SER A 21 2.50 3.44 17.65
N GLY A 22 3.30 3.20 16.61
CA GLY A 22 4.15 2.02 16.47
C GLY A 22 3.45 0.79 15.91
N GLU A 23 2.18 0.91 15.49
CA GLU A 23 1.45 -0.18 14.84
C GLU A 23 1.98 -0.41 13.43
N ILE A 24 2.18 -1.68 13.06
CA ILE A 24 2.62 -2.07 11.72
C ILE A 24 1.45 -2.77 11.01
N LYS A 25 1.11 -2.28 9.83
CA LYS A 25 0.14 -2.91 8.91
C LYS A 25 0.83 -3.25 7.60
N SER A 26 0.27 -4.22 6.88
CA SER A 26 0.76 -4.55 5.55
C SER A 26 -0.30 -5.16 4.66
N HIS A 27 -0.15 -4.92 3.37
CA HIS A 27 -0.92 -5.57 2.30
C HIS A 27 0.03 -6.25 1.32
N PRO A 28 -0.34 -7.42 0.77
CA PRO A 28 0.42 -8.05 -0.29
C PRO A 28 0.27 -7.27 -1.60
N LEU A 29 1.35 -7.19 -2.38
CA LEU A 29 1.37 -6.49 -3.67
C LEU A 29 0.39 -7.09 -4.66
N ASN A 30 0.17 -8.40 -4.61
CA ASN A 30 -0.75 -9.10 -5.53
C ASN A 30 -2.22 -8.69 -5.41
N TRP A 31 -2.59 -7.91 -4.39
CA TRP A 31 -3.91 -7.27 -4.31
C TRP A 31 -4.06 -6.09 -5.27
N PHE A 32 -2.95 -5.51 -5.72
CA PHE A 32 -2.89 -4.32 -6.56
C PHE A 32 -2.17 -4.67 -7.85
N PRO A 33 -2.89 -5.05 -8.92
CA PRO A 33 -2.28 -5.57 -10.16
C PRO A 33 -1.20 -4.66 -10.76
N ASN A 34 -1.38 -3.34 -10.69
CA ASN A 34 -0.40 -2.39 -11.21
C ASN A 34 0.91 -2.42 -10.40
N LEU A 35 0.83 -2.43 -9.07
CA LEU A 35 2.01 -2.54 -8.20
C LEU A 35 2.66 -3.92 -8.31
N ASN A 36 1.87 -4.98 -8.41
CA ASN A 36 2.37 -6.35 -8.54
C ASN A 36 3.21 -6.56 -9.81
N ASN A 37 2.84 -5.88 -10.90
CA ASN A 37 3.51 -6.02 -12.19
C ASN A 37 4.59 -4.95 -12.42
N ALA A 38 4.75 -3.99 -11.51
CA ALA A 38 5.73 -2.92 -11.64
C ALA A 38 7.16 -3.42 -11.35
N PRO A 39 8.19 -2.87 -12.03
CA PRO A 39 9.57 -3.15 -11.67
C PRO A 39 9.90 -2.59 -10.29
N LYS A 40 10.78 -3.26 -9.56
CA LYS A 40 11.21 -2.81 -8.21
C LYS A 40 11.67 -1.36 -8.16
N SER A 41 12.39 -0.92 -9.20
CA SER A 41 12.86 0.47 -9.31
C SER A 41 11.74 1.50 -9.44
N ALA A 42 10.55 1.13 -9.93
CA ALA A 42 9.37 1.99 -9.93
C ALA A 42 8.68 1.96 -8.58
N LEU A 43 8.59 0.78 -7.95
CA LEU A 43 8.00 0.63 -6.62
C LEU A 43 8.75 1.39 -5.53
N GLU A 44 10.04 1.64 -5.69
CA GLU A 44 10.83 2.45 -4.75
C GLU A 44 10.65 3.97 -4.93
N LYS A 45 10.02 4.42 -6.03
CA LYS A 45 9.80 5.83 -6.36
C LYS A 45 8.40 6.33 -5.97
N PHE A 46 7.96 6.00 -4.76
CA PHE A 46 6.72 6.58 -4.24
C PHE A 46 6.95 7.92 -3.58
N THR A 47 5.88 8.70 -3.47
CA THR A 47 5.79 9.86 -2.59
C THR A 47 4.72 9.63 -1.53
N LEU A 48 4.84 10.32 -0.40
CA LEU A 48 3.85 10.27 0.68
C LEU A 48 3.05 11.56 0.70
N SER A 49 1.75 11.42 0.90
CA SER A 49 0.84 12.50 1.25
C SER A 49 0.35 12.31 2.69
N PRO A 50 -0.37 13.28 3.27
CA PRO A 50 -1.02 13.09 4.57
C PRO A 50 -2.00 11.90 4.63
N PHE A 51 -2.47 11.42 3.47
CA PHE A 51 -3.56 10.43 3.40
C PHE A 51 -3.13 9.09 2.80
N GLY A 52 -1.92 8.99 2.22
CA GLY A 52 -1.53 7.79 1.50
C GLY A 52 -0.19 7.84 0.80
N ILE A 53 -0.02 6.88 -0.09
CA ILE A 53 1.18 6.59 -0.88
C ILE A 53 0.81 6.74 -2.35
N HIS A 54 1.61 7.49 -3.11
CA HIS A 54 1.39 7.75 -4.52
C HIS A 54 2.60 7.30 -5.35
N TRP A 55 2.35 6.51 -6.39
CA TRP A 55 3.33 6.11 -7.40
C TRP A 55 3.01 6.76 -8.75
N GLU A 56 3.61 7.93 -9.02
CA GLU A 56 3.42 8.66 -10.29
C GLU A 56 3.80 7.82 -11.52
N ASP A 57 4.95 7.13 -11.49
CA ASP A 57 5.44 6.30 -12.60
C ASP A 57 4.50 5.10 -12.91
N ILE A 58 3.66 4.68 -11.96
CA ILE A 58 2.78 3.51 -12.06
C ILE A 58 1.30 3.93 -12.24
N ASP A 59 0.97 5.20 -11.95
CA ASP A 59 -0.40 5.73 -11.86
C ASP A 59 -1.26 4.94 -10.86
N GLU A 60 -0.72 4.77 -9.64
CA GLU A 60 -1.40 4.04 -8.56
C GLU A 60 -1.27 4.75 -7.21
N ASP A 61 -2.37 4.72 -6.45
CA ASP A 61 -2.49 5.30 -5.12
C ASP A 61 -2.98 4.29 -4.09
N LEU A 62 -2.39 4.30 -2.89
CA LEU A 62 -2.89 3.56 -1.73
C LEU A 62 -3.17 4.51 -0.57
N SER A 63 -4.38 4.45 -0.02
CA SER A 63 -4.73 5.22 1.18
C SER A 63 -4.22 4.53 2.46
N PHE A 64 -3.82 5.32 3.46
CA PHE A 64 -3.46 4.78 4.78
C PHE A 64 -4.64 4.14 5.48
N GLU A 65 -5.86 4.66 5.29
CA GLU A 65 -7.08 4.06 5.81
C GLU A 65 -7.33 2.64 5.25
N GLY A 66 -6.97 2.41 3.99
CA GLY A 66 -7.06 1.09 3.36
C GLY A 66 -6.28 0.00 4.12
N PHE A 67 -5.19 0.34 4.81
CA PHE A 67 -4.42 -0.62 5.62
C PHE A 67 -5.16 -1.13 6.87
N PHE A 68 -6.26 -0.49 7.24
CA PHE A 68 -7.06 -0.86 8.41
C PHE A 68 -8.41 -1.48 8.04
N HIS A 69 -8.97 -1.13 6.88
CA HIS A 69 -10.33 -1.53 6.52
C HIS A 69 -10.40 -2.48 5.31
N TYR A 70 -9.39 -2.49 4.44
CA TYR A 70 -9.40 -3.34 3.25
C TYR A 70 -8.83 -4.72 3.55
N THR A 71 -9.55 -5.78 3.18
CA THR A 71 -9.17 -7.18 3.43
C THR A 71 -8.78 -7.93 2.15
N GLY A 72 -8.60 -7.22 1.03
CA GLY A 72 -8.17 -7.79 -0.24
C GLY A 72 -9.30 -8.01 -1.23
N PRO A 73 -8.97 -8.52 -2.44
CA PRO A 73 -9.95 -8.87 -3.45
C PRO A 73 -10.92 -9.92 -2.91
N SER A 74 -12.22 -9.67 -3.05
CA SER A 74 -13.23 -10.68 -2.73
C SER A 74 -13.14 -11.83 -3.72
N ILE A 75 -12.78 -13.02 -3.24
CA ILE A 75 -12.73 -14.25 -4.04
C ILE A 75 -14.11 -14.72 -4.55
N PHE A 76 -15.19 -14.00 -4.24
CA PHE A 76 -16.57 -14.39 -4.58
C PHE A 76 -17.14 -13.71 -5.83
N GLU A 77 -16.40 -12.84 -6.54
CA GLU A 77 -16.88 -12.17 -7.76
C GLU A 77 -16.58 -12.92 -9.07
N LYS A 78 -16.69 -14.25 -9.07
CA LYS A 78 -16.83 -15.03 -10.31
C LYS A 78 -17.97 -16.02 -10.18
N ARG A 79 -19.17 -15.57 -10.57
CA ARG A 79 -20.27 -16.43 -11.04
C ARG A 79 -20.67 -15.98 -12.43
#